data_AF-A0A350PDE1-F1
#
_entry.id   AF-A0A350PDE1-F1
#
_cell.length_a   1.000
_cell.length_b   1.000
_cell.length_c   1.000
_cell.angle_alpha   90.00
_cell.angle_beta   90.00
_cell.angle_gamma   90.00
#
_symmetry.space_group_name_H-M   'P 1'
#
loop_
_entity.id
_entity.type
_entity.pdbx_description
1 polymer ?
#
loop_
_entity_poly.entity_id
_entity_poly.type
_entity_poly.pdbx_seq_one_letter_code
_entity_poly.pdbx_strand_id
1 'polypeptide(L)'
;DDVVSWRLNGRYYGRDQEGNDIRYLQIQDRLILEILETNKWLRPVYFANTVSGQSQLNLQDYFRTEGKAYRVVPKKMEALVGSGYIDTEIHAKRFRNFSHRNWGDTDVYFDENIRRMMGNYRYNYLQLAEKFIIENEPDSALNWLRHGEKVIPLRDDEEVTTIIALYANRYAQLGESDDALRLLNRSLDGFVDKLDVEFDRFQSVQNELAQIASDYEQARRSADIKAQRTLTQRNNSLVQQAQSISQNIMRERQAIIIVQYVYFKAGDDEQGLKLAEETNAKFEGTQIPLIPTNREESIRIGIQYGLN
;
A
#
# COMPACT_ATOMS: atom_id res chain seq x y z
N ASP A 1 -15.80 -18.21 24.33
CA ASP A 1 -14.87 -17.97 23.23
C ASP A 1 -13.44 -18.29 23.66
N ASP A 2 -13.09 -19.59 23.78
CA ASP A 2 -11.74 -20.04 24.17
C ASP A 2 -11.15 -21.03 23.15
N VAL A 3 -11.68 -21.03 21.93
CA VAL A 3 -11.32 -22.00 20.90
C VAL A 3 -10.82 -21.25 19.67
N VAL A 4 -9.62 -21.62 19.24
CA VAL A 4 -9.08 -21.22 17.93
C VAL A 4 -9.24 -22.40 16.99
N SER A 5 -10.02 -22.20 15.93
CA SER A 5 -10.24 -23.19 14.89
C SER A 5 -10.16 -22.54 13.52
N TRP A 6 -9.26 -23.04 12.66
CA TRP A 6 -9.04 -22.52 11.33
C TRP A 6 -8.47 -23.62 10.42
N ARG A 7 -8.44 -23.35 9.12
CA ARG A 7 -7.90 -24.28 8.13
C ARG A 7 -6.60 -23.73 7.55
N LEU A 8 -5.54 -24.52 7.66
CA LEU A 8 -4.26 -24.27 7.01
C LEU A 8 -4.05 -25.31 5.90
N ASN A 9 -4.04 -24.87 4.64
CA ASN A 9 -3.85 -25.78 3.50
C ASN A 9 -2.37 -26.13 3.25
N GLY A 10 -1.44 -25.48 3.93
CA GLY A 10 -0.01 -25.59 3.64
C GLY A 10 0.42 -24.79 2.41
N ARG A 11 1.73 -24.81 2.16
CA ARG A 11 2.40 -24.06 1.08
C ARG A 11 2.32 -24.86 -0.21
N TYR A 12 1.98 -24.19 -1.32
CA TYR A 12 1.96 -24.84 -2.63
C TYR A 12 3.37 -25.25 -3.05
N TYR A 13 3.55 -26.50 -3.44
CA TYR A 13 4.80 -27.04 -3.98
C TYR A 13 4.72 -27.22 -5.49
N GLY A 14 3.61 -27.76 -5.99
CA GLY A 14 3.43 -28.13 -7.39
C GLY A 14 2.19 -28.99 -7.57
N ARG A 15 2.11 -29.72 -8.69
CA ARG A 15 1.09 -30.75 -8.93
C ARG A 15 1.73 -32.12 -9.06
N ASP A 16 1.02 -33.16 -8.65
CA ASP A 16 1.41 -34.55 -8.94
C ASP A 16 1.10 -34.94 -10.40
N GLN A 17 1.40 -36.18 -10.77
CA GLN A 17 1.16 -36.71 -12.12
C GLN A 17 -0.33 -36.78 -12.49
N GLU A 18 -1.22 -36.77 -11.50
CA GLU A 18 -2.67 -36.80 -11.68
C GLU A 18 -3.28 -35.38 -11.71
N GLY A 19 -2.46 -34.34 -11.50
CA GLY A 19 -2.85 -32.95 -11.52
C GLY A 19 -3.32 -32.40 -10.18
N ASN A 20 -3.21 -33.15 -9.08
CA ASN A 20 -3.59 -32.68 -7.75
C ASN A 20 -2.53 -31.74 -7.17
N ASP A 21 -2.96 -30.69 -6.47
CA ASP A 21 -2.06 -29.76 -5.77
C ASP A 21 -1.31 -30.48 -4.63
N ILE A 22 0.03 -30.50 -4.71
CA ILE A 22 0.90 -30.93 -3.62
C ILE A 22 1.19 -29.73 -2.72
N ARG A 23 0.98 -29.91 -1.42
CA ARG A 23 1.24 -28.90 -0.40
C ARG A 23 2.07 -29.44 0.75
N TYR A 24 2.84 -28.57 1.39
CA TYR A 24 3.73 -28.95 2.49
C TYR A 24 3.73 -27.92 3.61
N LEU A 25 4.18 -28.35 4.79
CA LEU A 25 4.50 -27.49 5.92
C LEU A 25 6.01 -27.42 6.08
N GLN A 26 6.52 -26.22 6.33
CA GLN A 26 7.92 -26.03 6.71
C GLN A 26 8.11 -26.30 8.20
N ILE A 27 9.37 -26.45 8.62
CA ILE A 27 9.71 -26.69 10.03
C ILE A 27 9.17 -25.56 10.92
N GLN A 28 9.31 -24.30 10.48
CA GLN A 28 8.76 -23.14 11.18
C GLN A 28 7.24 -23.18 11.32
N ASP A 29 6.51 -23.68 10.31
CA ASP A 29 5.05 -23.76 10.35
C ASP A 29 4.64 -24.77 11.44
N ARG A 30 5.32 -25.92 11.49
CA ARG A 30 5.11 -26.95 12.53
C ARG A 30 5.45 -26.44 13.93
N LEU A 31 6.58 -25.74 14.08
CA LEU A 31 6.99 -25.15 15.36
C LEU A 31 5.91 -24.22 15.92
N ILE A 32 5.34 -23.36 15.07
CA ILE A 32 4.27 -22.44 15.49
C ILE A 32 3.03 -23.22 15.94
N LEU A 33 2.62 -24.25 15.20
CA LEU A 33 1.47 -25.10 15.57
C LEU A 33 1.71 -25.80 16.90
N GLU A 34 2.90 -26.37 17.12
CA GLU A 34 3.29 -27.01 18.38
C GLU A 34 3.30 -26.01 19.55
N ILE A 35 3.77 -24.78 19.34
CA ILE A 35 3.68 -23.71 20.35
C ILE A 35 2.22 -23.43 20.71
N LEU A 36 1.34 -23.28 19.73
CA LEU A 36 -0.08 -22.97 19.96
C LEU A 36 -0.80 -24.11 20.70
N GLU A 37 -0.56 -25.36 20.30
CA GLU A 37 -1.17 -26.54 20.89
C GLU A 37 -0.70 -26.78 22.34
N THR A 38 0.59 -26.62 22.60
CA THR A 38 1.18 -26.90 23.92
C THR A 38 0.98 -25.77 24.93
N ASN A 39 0.98 -24.52 24.49
CA ASN A 39 0.90 -23.35 25.37
C ASN A 39 -0.48 -23.20 26.04
N LYS A 40 -1.56 -23.71 25.43
CA LYS A 40 -2.94 -23.64 25.98
C LYS A 40 -3.33 -22.27 26.55
N TRP A 41 -2.91 -21.20 25.85
CA TRP A 41 -3.13 -19.81 26.24
C TRP A 41 -2.54 -19.37 27.59
N LEU A 42 -1.64 -20.17 28.20
CA LEU A 42 -0.97 -19.84 29.45
C LEU A 42 -0.05 -18.63 29.32
N ARG A 43 0.58 -18.46 28.14
CA ARG A 43 1.36 -17.28 27.76
C ARG A 43 0.82 -16.65 26.50
N PRO A 44 0.93 -15.32 26.32
CA PRO A 44 0.53 -14.70 25.07
C PRO A 44 1.49 -15.08 23.94
N VAL A 45 0.94 -15.48 22.80
CA VAL A 45 1.71 -15.78 21.58
C VAL A 45 1.58 -14.59 20.64
N TYR A 46 2.71 -14.11 20.14
CA TYR A 46 2.78 -12.94 19.26
C TYR A 46 3.48 -13.27 17.94
N PHE A 47 2.98 -12.65 16.88
CA PHE A 47 3.63 -12.56 15.57
C PHE A 47 4.10 -11.12 15.36
N ALA A 48 5.30 -10.93 14.81
CA ALA A 48 5.68 -9.60 14.34
C ALA A 48 4.78 -9.20 13.16
N ASN A 49 4.33 -7.95 13.10
CA ASN A 49 3.43 -7.50 12.02
C ASN A 49 4.08 -7.44 10.63
N THR A 50 5.40 -7.64 10.56
CA THR A 50 6.20 -7.67 9.33
C THR A 50 6.36 -9.07 8.72
N VAL A 51 5.91 -10.14 9.39
CA VAL A 51 6.01 -11.49 8.82
C VAL A 51 4.99 -11.64 7.68
N SER A 52 5.37 -12.37 6.63
CA SER A 52 4.51 -12.58 5.47
C SER A 52 3.19 -13.25 5.85
N GLY A 53 2.11 -12.95 5.13
CA GLY A 53 0.79 -13.55 5.38
C GLY A 53 0.81 -15.09 5.37
N GLN A 54 1.67 -15.69 4.53
CA GLN A 54 1.88 -17.13 4.51
C GLN A 54 2.47 -17.68 5.83
N SER A 55 3.35 -16.91 6.49
CA SER A 55 3.97 -17.29 7.77
C SER A 55 3.08 -17.00 8.98
N GLN A 56 1.95 -16.32 8.78
CA GLN A 56 0.91 -16.12 9.79
C GLN A 56 -0.04 -17.32 9.90
N LEU A 57 0.13 -18.35 9.06
CA LEU A 57 -0.61 -19.60 9.09
C LEU A 57 -2.14 -19.45 9.06
N ASN A 58 -2.68 -18.46 8.35
CA ASN A 58 -4.12 -18.19 8.26
C ASN A 58 -4.79 -17.83 9.61
N LEU A 59 -4.03 -17.28 10.57
CA LEU A 59 -4.53 -16.87 11.89
C LEU A 59 -5.04 -15.42 11.97
N GLN A 60 -5.18 -14.73 10.84
CA GLN A 60 -5.49 -13.29 10.81
C GLN A 60 -6.78 -12.93 11.57
N ASP A 61 -7.82 -13.76 11.44
CA ASP A 61 -9.09 -13.59 12.18
C ASP A 61 -8.95 -13.75 13.70
N TYR A 62 -7.81 -14.21 14.19
CA TYR A 62 -7.51 -14.38 15.61
C TYR A 62 -6.45 -13.39 16.12
N PHE A 63 -6.01 -12.48 15.27
CA PHE A 63 -5.03 -11.47 15.65
C PHE A 63 -5.68 -10.25 16.28
N ARG A 64 -5.15 -9.84 17.43
CA ARG A 64 -5.29 -8.50 17.97
C ARG A 64 -3.98 -7.74 17.83
N THR A 65 -4.02 -6.58 17.20
CA THR A 65 -2.84 -5.73 17.02
C THR A 65 -2.51 -5.02 18.33
N GLU A 66 -1.31 -5.26 18.86
CA GLU A 66 -0.79 -4.65 20.09
C GLU A 66 0.58 -4.01 19.80
N GLY A 67 0.62 -2.72 19.48
CA GLY A 67 1.83 -2.04 19.01
C GLY A 67 2.33 -2.62 17.68
N LYS A 68 3.52 -3.23 17.68
CA LYS A 68 4.18 -3.80 16.49
C LYS A 68 4.02 -5.31 16.32
N ALA A 69 3.14 -5.91 17.08
CA ALA A 69 2.90 -7.34 17.04
C ALA A 69 1.42 -7.66 17.02
N TYR A 70 1.09 -8.79 16.42
CA TYR A 70 -0.23 -9.41 16.47
C TYR A 70 -0.23 -10.45 17.58
N ARG A 71 -1.07 -10.25 18.60
CA ARG A 71 -1.35 -11.26 19.62
C ARG A 71 -2.39 -12.23 19.09
N VAL A 72 -2.15 -13.53 19.24
CA VAL A 72 -3.20 -14.53 19.03
C VAL A 72 -4.15 -14.51 20.22
N VAL A 73 -5.43 -14.27 19.95
CA VAL A 73 -6.51 -14.28 20.94
C VAL A 73 -7.49 -15.38 20.57
N PRO A 74 -7.96 -16.23 21.51
CA PRO A 74 -8.88 -17.33 21.22
C PRO A 74 -10.33 -16.90 20.96
N LYS A 75 -10.49 -15.76 20.30
CA LYS A 75 -11.75 -15.16 19.89
C LYS A 75 -11.61 -14.75 18.44
N LYS A 76 -12.49 -15.28 17.61
CA LYS A 76 -12.55 -14.89 16.21
C LYS A 76 -13.07 -13.45 16.11
N MET A 77 -12.34 -12.60 15.42
CA MET A 77 -12.65 -11.20 15.18
C MET A 77 -12.57 -10.95 13.67
N GLU A 78 -13.43 -10.07 13.16
CA GLU A 78 -13.28 -9.62 11.79
C GLU A 78 -12.01 -8.76 11.71
N ALA A 79 -10.99 -9.32 11.07
CA ALA A 79 -9.78 -8.59 10.76
C ALA A 79 -10.11 -7.48 9.75
N LEU A 80 -9.59 -6.27 9.99
CA LEU A 80 -9.55 -5.27 8.93
C LEU A 80 -8.59 -5.78 7.84
N VAL A 81 -8.87 -5.48 6.57
CA VAL A 81 -8.06 -5.97 5.44
C VAL A 81 -6.58 -5.65 5.67
N GLY A 82 -5.76 -6.69 5.83
CA GLY A 82 -4.30 -6.54 6.01
C GLY A 82 -3.82 -6.27 7.46
N SER A 83 -4.69 -6.24 8.46
CA SER A 83 -4.32 -6.02 9.88
C SER A 83 -5.17 -6.85 10.84
N GLY A 84 -4.59 -7.25 11.98
CA GLY A 84 -5.39 -7.81 13.08
C GLY A 84 -6.37 -6.78 13.67
N TYR A 85 -7.35 -7.26 14.42
CA TYR A 85 -8.29 -6.41 15.14
C TYR A 85 -7.57 -5.41 16.05
N ILE A 86 -8.01 -4.14 16.07
CA ILE A 86 -7.43 -3.10 16.93
C ILE A 86 -8.38 -2.82 18.09
N ASP A 87 -7.89 -3.06 19.30
CA ASP A 87 -8.48 -2.57 20.55
C ASP A 87 -7.78 -1.24 20.88
N THR A 88 -8.51 -0.13 20.80
CA THR A 88 -7.93 1.21 20.88
C THR A 88 -7.26 1.48 22.22
N GLU A 89 -7.85 1.06 23.34
CA GLU A 89 -7.29 1.24 24.67
C GLU A 89 -5.95 0.50 24.82
N ILE A 90 -5.94 -0.80 24.48
CA ILE A 90 -4.75 -1.64 24.59
C ILE A 90 -3.66 -1.14 23.63
N HIS A 91 -4.01 -0.88 22.37
CA HIS A 91 -3.06 -0.48 21.35
C HIS A 91 -2.43 0.88 21.65
N ALA A 92 -3.25 1.86 22.05
CA ALA A 92 -2.80 3.17 22.53
C ALA A 92 -1.87 3.04 23.75
N LYS A 93 -2.20 2.17 24.70
CA LYS A 93 -1.36 1.90 25.88
C LYS A 93 0.00 1.31 25.50
N ARG A 94 0.06 0.42 24.48
CA ARG A 94 1.33 -0.08 23.96
C ARG A 94 2.18 1.04 23.40
N PHE A 95 1.62 1.90 22.56
CA PHE A 95 2.38 2.98 21.95
C PHE A 95 2.85 4.06 22.92
N ARG A 96 2.07 4.37 23.96
CA ARG A 96 2.54 5.28 25.03
C ARG A 96 3.81 4.78 25.72
N ASN A 97 4.07 3.48 25.69
CA ASN A 97 5.26 2.87 26.29
C ASN A 97 6.40 2.64 25.28
N PHE A 98 6.20 2.95 24.00
CA PHE A 98 7.27 2.85 23.00
C PHE A 98 8.27 3.99 23.22
N SER A 99 9.56 3.64 23.21
CA SER A 99 10.65 4.60 23.28
C SER A 99 11.31 4.72 21.91
N HIS A 100 11.50 5.94 21.46
CA HIS A 100 12.19 6.26 20.22
C HIS A 100 13.45 7.04 20.57
N ARG A 101 14.53 6.83 19.81
CA ARG A 101 15.82 7.49 20.07
C ARG A 101 16.08 8.51 18.96
N ASN A 102 15.70 9.75 19.23
CA ASN A 102 15.87 10.91 18.32
C ASN A 102 15.21 10.74 16.94
N TRP A 103 14.16 9.93 16.81
CA TRP A 103 13.43 9.80 15.53
C TRP A 103 12.65 11.07 15.17
N GLY A 104 12.31 11.88 16.17
CA GLY A 104 11.68 13.19 16.00
C GLY A 104 12.64 14.31 15.58
N ASP A 105 13.94 14.05 15.56
CA ASP A 105 14.96 15.03 15.22
C ASP A 105 15.26 14.98 13.72
N THR A 106 14.89 16.03 13.00
CA THR A 106 15.09 16.13 11.55
C THR A 106 16.56 16.28 11.16
N ASP A 107 17.43 16.69 12.08
CA ASP A 107 18.85 16.88 11.83
C ASP A 107 19.65 15.58 11.97
N VAL A 108 19.07 14.55 12.58
CA VAL A 108 19.67 13.22 12.65
C VAL A 108 19.62 12.55 11.28
N TYR A 109 20.80 12.16 10.80
CA TYR A 109 20.92 11.34 9.60
C TYR A 109 20.41 9.93 9.85
N PHE A 110 19.47 9.51 9.01
CA PHE A 110 19.02 8.13 8.89
C PHE A 110 19.28 7.67 7.46
N ASP A 111 19.90 6.49 7.30
CA ASP A 111 20.03 5.90 5.97
C ASP A 111 18.66 5.52 5.38
N GLU A 112 18.64 5.25 4.08
CA GLU A 112 17.44 4.87 3.33
C GLU A 112 16.67 3.70 3.96
N ASN A 113 17.35 2.68 4.49
CA ASN A 113 16.68 1.54 5.09
C ASN A 113 15.97 1.92 6.38
N ILE A 114 16.61 2.72 7.24
CA ILE A 114 15.99 3.19 8.48
C ILE A 114 14.78 4.05 8.16
N ARG A 115 14.91 5.00 7.23
CA ARG A 115 13.80 5.86 6.77
C ARG A 115 12.62 5.05 6.25
N ARG A 116 12.87 4.04 5.42
CA ARG A 116 11.84 3.11 4.93
C ARG A 116 11.18 2.33 6.07
N MET A 117 11.96 1.87 7.05
CA MET A 117 11.44 1.15 8.22
C MET A 117 10.58 2.04 9.13
N MET A 118 10.94 3.31 9.29
CA MET A 118 10.15 4.29 10.07
C MET A 118 8.74 4.49 9.50
N GLY A 119 8.59 4.40 8.17
CA GLY A 119 7.27 4.40 7.51
C GLY A 119 6.31 3.35 8.07
N ASN A 120 6.79 2.14 8.38
CA ASN A 120 5.96 1.12 9.01
C ASN A 120 5.45 1.60 10.39
N TYR A 121 6.24 2.33 11.18
CA TYR A 121 5.83 2.83 12.49
C TYR A 121 4.78 3.93 12.36
N ARG A 122 4.97 4.87 11.44
CA ARG A 122 3.96 5.88 11.07
C ARG A 122 2.62 5.25 10.71
N TYR A 123 2.65 4.15 9.96
CA TYR A 123 1.43 3.44 9.56
C TYR A 123 0.65 2.84 10.74
N ASN A 124 1.30 2.50 11.86
CA ASN A 124 0.55 1.97 13.01
C ASN A 124 -0.16 3.08 13.80
N TYR A 125 0.44 4.27 13.91
CA TYR A 125 -0.26 5.44 14.46
C TYR A 125 -1.46 5.84 13.60
N LEU A 126 -1.30 5.78 12.27
CA LEU A 126 -2.38 6.02 11.32
C LEU A 126 -3.54 5.02 11.51
N GLN A 127 -3.26 3.72 11.60
CA GLN A 127 -4.28 2.69 11.85
C GLN A 127 -5.02 2.90 13.17
N LEU A 128 -4.30 3.33 14.22
CA LEU A 128 -4.93 3.65 15.50
C LEU A 128 -5.87 4.85 15.38
N ALA A 129 -5.45 5.90 14.69
CA ALA A 129 -6.29 7.06 14.43
C ALA A 129 -7.53 6.71 13.59
N GLU A 130 -7.36 5.89 12.56
CA GLU A 130 -8.47 5.36 11.75
C GLU A 130 -9.47 4.58 12.61
N LYS A 131 -8.98 3.75 13.53
CA LYS A 131 -9.86 3.02 14.43
C LYS A 131 -10.66 3.95 15.34
N PHE A 132 -10.05 5.02 15.86
CA PHE A 132 -10.76 6.05 16.63
C PHE A 132 -11.79 6.83 15.78
N ILE A 133 -11.51 7.09 14.50
CA ILE A 133 -12.49 7.68 13.57
C ILE A 133 -13.71 6.77 13.43
N ILE A 134 -13.50 5.46 13.21
CA ILE A 134 -14.58 4.47 13.13
C ILE A 134 -15.40 4.40 14.43
N GLU A 135 -14.75 4.62 15.58
CA GLU A 135 -15.39 4.65 16.90
C GLU A 135 -16.07 6.00 17.23
N ASN A 136 -16.05 6.97 16.30
CA ASN A 136 -16.54 8.34 16.48
C ASN A 136 -15.84 9.10 17.63
N GLU A 137 -14.54 8.88 17.81
CA GLU A 137 -13.68 9.59 18.77
C GLU A 137 -12.67 10.51 18.05
N PRO A 138 -13.10 11.66 17.52
CA PRO A 138 -12.26 12.53 16.68
C PRO A 138 -11.06 13.11 17.43
N ASP A 139 -11.22 13.49 18.70
CA ASP A 139 -10.14 14.06 19.52
C ASP A 139 -9.00 13.03 19.73
N SER A 140 -9.36 11.78 20.01
CA SER A 140 -8.41 10.66 20.15
C SER A 140 -7.68 10.41 18.84
N ALA A 141 -8.41 10.39 17.71
CA ALA A 141 -7.82 10.21 16.39
C ALA A 141 -6.81 11.32 16.06
N LEU A 142 -7.20 12.58 16.26
CA LEU A 142 -6.37 13.75 15.99
C LEU A 142 -5.10 13.76 16.84
N ASN A 143 -5.24 13.43 18.13
CA ASN A 143 -4.10 13.28 19.03
C ASN A 143 -3.10 12.25 18.52
N TRP A 144 -3.55 11.09 18.03
CA TRP A 144 -2.65 10.04 17.52
C TRP A 144 -2.01 10.36 16.17
N LEU A 145 -2.70 11.06 15.27
CA LEU A 145 -2.10 11.57 14.03
C LEU A 145 -0.95 12.55 14.35
N ARG A 146 -1.25 13.57 15.17
CA ARG A 146 -0.26 14.59 15.57
C ARG A 146 0.89 13.98 16.37
N HIS A 147 0.60 12.99 17.22
CA HIS A 147 1.63 12.25 17.95
C HIS A 147 2.55 11.48 16.98
N GLY A 148 1.98 10.80 15.98
CA GLY A 148 2.73 10.09 14.95
C GLY A 148 3.69 11.02 14.20
N GLU A 149 3.22 12.18 13.74
CA GLU A 149 4.06 13.19 13.09
C GLU A 149 5.13 13.77 14.03
N LYS A 150 4.82 13.98 15.31
CA LYS A 150 5.80 14.51 16.27
C LYS A 150 6.93 13.51 16.54
N VAL A 151 6.60 12.24 16.70
CA VAL A 151 7.57 11.19 17.08
C VAL A 151 8.35 10.69 15.87
N ILE A 152 7.70 10.65 14.71
CA ILE A 152 8.28 10.23 13.44
C ILE A 152 7.82 11.23 12.37
N PRO A 153 8.52 12.36 12.22
CA PRO A 153 8.22 13.36 11.22
C PRO A 153 8.19 12.75 9.83
N LEU A 154 7.29 13.28 9.02
CA LEU A 154 7.27 13.04 7.58
C LEU A 154 8.32 13.97 6.98
N ARG A 155 9.55 13.47 6.88
CA ARG A 155 10.73 14.25 6.48
C ARG A 155 10.77 14.46 4.97
N ASP A 156 11.35 15.57 4.52
CA ASP A 156 11.43 15.91 3.09
C ASP A 156 12.37 14.98 2.31
N ASP A 157 13.31 14.34 2.99
CA ASP A 157 14.24 13.39 2.39
C ASP A 157 13.66 11.96 2.26
N GLU A 158 12.40 11.74 2.63
CA GLU A 158 11.74 10.42 2.58
C GLU A 158 10.77 10.24 1.41
N GLU A 159 10.89 9.12 0.70
CA GLU A 159 9.97 8.76 -0.39
C GLU A 159 8.70 8.05 0.12
N VAL A 160 7.90 8.73 0.94
CA VAL A 160 6.74 8.15 1.65
C VAL A 160 5.39 8.73 1.23
N THR A 161 5.27 9.10 -0.05
CA THR A 161 4.10 9.76 -0.65
C THR A 161 2.77 9.12 -0.24
N THR A 162 2.60 7.80 -0.38
CA THR A 162 1.37 7.11 0.02
C THR A 162 0.98 7.34 1.49
N ILE A 163 1.94 7.31 2.42
CA ILE A 163 1.66 7.55 3.84
C ILE A 163 1.22 9.00 4.05
N ILE A 164 1.84 9.95 3.34
CA ILE A 164 1.47 11.38 3.41
C ILE A 164 0.01 11.57 2.97
N ALA A 165 -0.39 11.00 1.83
CA ALA A 165 -1.76 11.07 1.35
C ALA A 165 -2.77 10.48 2.34
N LEU A 166 -2.42 9.36 3.00
CA LEU A 166 -3.30 8.77 4.00
C LEU A 166 -3.42 9.62 5.27
N TYR A 167 -2.32 10.22 5.76
CA TYR A 167 -2.38 11.17 6.88
C TYR A 167 -3.25 12.39 6.51
N ALA A 168 -3.01 12.98 5.34
CA ALA A 168 -3.81 14.09 4.84
C ALA A 168 -5.30 13.72 4.72
N ASN A 169 -5.60 12.50 4.27
CA ASN A 169 -6.98 12.00 4.23
C ASN A 169 -7.61 11.96 5.63
N ARG A 170 -6.92 11.40 6.63
CA ARG A 170 -7.46 11.34 8.01
C ARG A 170 -7.64 12.74 8.60
N TYR A 171 -6.74 13.68 8.34
CA TYR A 171 -6.93 15.08 8.75
C TYR A 171 -8.17 15.70 8.10
N ALA A 172 -8.35 15.53 6.78
CA ALA A 172 -9.52 16.04 6.08
C ALA A 172 -10.83 15.39 6.56
N GLN A 173 -10.83 14.09 6.89
CA GLN A 173 -11.98 13.41 7.51
C GLN A 173 -12.37 14.00 8.87
N LEU A 174 -11.38 14.43 9.65
CA LEU A 174 -11.56 15.04 10.96
C LEU A 174 -11.88 16.55 10.90
N GLY A 175 -11.94 17.14 9.70
CA GLY A 175 -12.19 18.57 9.50
C GLY A 175 -10.95 19.47 9.63
N GLU A 176 -9.75 18.89 9.74
CA GLU A 176 -8.48 19.61 9.85
C GLU A 176 -7.91 19.89 8.46
N SER A 177 -8.60 20.73 7.68
CA SER A 177 -8.24 21.04 6.29
C SER A 177 -6.83 21.63 6.14
N ASP A 178 -6.41 22.52 7.03
CA ASP A 178 -5.09 23.16 6.95
C ASP A 178 -3.95 22.14 7.08
N ASP A 179 -4.10 21.17 7.98
CA ASP A 179 -3.12 20.09 8.16
C ASP A 179 -3.11 19.16 6.93
N ALA A 180 -4.28 18.84 6.36
CA ALA A 180 -4.37 18.04 5.14
C ALA A 180 -3.69 18.73 3.95
N LEU A 181 -3.98 20.01 3.71
CA LEU A 181 -3.42 20.78 2.60
C LEU A 181 -1.91 21.03 2.78
N ARG A 182 -1.44 21.30 4.01
CA ARG A 182 -0.01 21.39 4.33
C ARG A 182 0.75 20.14 3.87
N LEU A 183 0.18 18.96 4.14
CA LEU A 183 0.80 17.68 3.80
C LEU A 183 0.79 17.40 2.29
N LEU A 184 -0.30 17.70 1.60
CA LEU A 184 -0.40 17.47 0.17
C LEU A 184 0.43 18.46 -0.64
N ASN A 185 0.32 19.76 -0.35
CA ASN A 185 0.99 20.80 -1.14
C ASN A 185 2.51 20.64 -1.13
N ARG A 186 3.11 20.20 -0.02
CA ARG A 186 4.56 19.95 0.04
C ARG A 186 5.02 18.68 -0.67
N SER A 187 4.11 17.75 -0.96
CA SER A 187 4.46 16.41 -1.49
C SER A 187 3.88 16.14 -2.88
N LEU A 188 3.08 17.07 -3.41
CA LEU A 188 2.38 16.94 -4.68
C LEU A 188 3.34 16.63 -5.83
N ASP A 189 4.44 17.38 -5.93
CA ASP A 189 5.46 17.19 -6.96
C ASP A 189 5.98 15.74 -6.95
N GLY A 190 6.24 15.17 -5.77
CA GLY A 190 6.68 13.79 -5.65
C GLY A 190 5.65 12.74 -6.07
N PHE A 191 4.34 13.05 -6.06
CA PHE A 191 3.33 12.17 -6.66
C PHE A 191 3.29 12.31 -8.18
N VAL A 192 3.35 13.55 -8.68
CA VAL A 192 3.32 13.85 -10.11
C VAL A 192 4.56 13.29 -10.80
N ASP A 193 5.75 13.49 -10.24
CA ASP A 193 7.02 12.99 -10.76
C ASP A 193 7.02 11.46 -10.90
N LYS A 194 6.47 10.73 -9.92
CA LYS A 194 6.36 9.27 -9.98
C LYS A 194 5.46 8.81 -11.12
N LEU A 195 4.34 9.49 -11.32
CA LEU A 195 3.45 9.19 -12.44
C LEU A 195 4.14 9.52 -13.78
N ASP A 196 4.82 10.66 -13.86
CA ASP A 196 5.50 11.13 -15.06
C ASP A 196 6.63 10.19 -15.48
N VAL A 197 7.45 9.73 -14.54
CA VAL A 197 8.50 8.73 -14.81
C VAL A 197 7.91 7.45 -15.40
N GLU A 198 6.83 6.92 -14.84
CA GLU A 198 6.21 5.70 -15.37
C GLU A 198 5.50 5.94 -16.71
N PHE A 199 4.95 7.13 -16.92
CA PHE A 199 4.33 7.53 -18.18
C PHE A 199 5.37 7.68 -19.31
N ASP A 200 6.52 8.29 -19.05
CA ASP A 200 7.62 8.40 -20.01
C ASP A 200 8.16 7.02 -20.42
N ARG A 201 8.27 6.11 -19.45
CA ARG A 201 8.62 4.70 -19.70
C ARG A 201 7.56 4.01 -20.56
N PHE A 202 6.28 4.26 -20.31
CA PHE A 202 5.20 3.74 -21.13
C PHE A 202 5.30 4.22 -22.57
N GLN A 203 5.46 5.53 -22.80
CA GLN A 203 5.62 6.09 -24.13
C GLN A 203 6.84 5.50 -24.86
N SER A 204 7.96 5.36 -24.16
CA SER A 204 9.17 4.74 -24.71
C SER A 204 8.92 3.30 -25.19
N VAL A 205 8.23 2.49 -24.39
CA VAL A 205 7.89 1.11 -24.76
C VAL A 205 6.88 1.06 -25.91
N GLN A 206 5.88 1.95 -25.93
CA GLN A 206 4.93 2.03 -27.05
C GLN A 206 5.64 2.36 -28.37
N ASN A 207 6.56 3.32 -28.34
CA ASN A 207 7.35 3.70 -29.51
C ASN A 207 8.23 2.53 -30.00
N GLU A 208 8.85 1.78 -29.08
CA GLU A 208 9.67 0.61 -29.44
C GLU A 208 8.81 -0.53 -30.01
N LEU A 209 7.62 -0.77 -29.48
CA LEU A 209 6.68 -1.76 -30.02
C LEU A 209 6.21 -1.39 -31.43
N ALA A 210 5.91 -0.11 -31.69
CA ALA A 210 5.55 0.37 -33.01
C ALA A 210 6.70 0.18 -34.02
N GLN A 211 7.94 0.45 -33.61
CA GLN A 211 9.12 0.24 -34.43
C GLN A 211 9.32 -1.25 -34.76
N ILE A 212 9.20 -2.13 -33.76
CA ILE A 212 9.33 -3.58 -33.98
C ILE A 212 8.26 -4.10 -34.94
N ALA A 213 7.02 -3.60 -34.85
CA ALA A 213 5.98 -3.98 -35.79
C ALA A 213 6.37 -3.63 -37.24
N SER A 214 6.94 -2.44 -37.46
CA SER A 214 7.46 -2.02 -38.76
C SER A 214 8.63 -2.90 -39.24
N ASP A 215 9.62 -3.13 -38.37
CA ASP A 215 10.80 -3.95 -38.67
C ASP A 215 10.41 -5.40 -38.98
N TYR A 216 9.40 -5.93 -38.28
CA TYR A 216 8.88 -7.28 -38.49
C TYR A 216 8.23 -7.42 -39.86
N GLU A 217 7.46 -6.42 -40.30
CA GLU A 217 6.92 -6.39 -41.66
C GLU A 217 8.03 -6.35 -42.71
N GLN A 218 9.08 -5.56 -42.50
CA GLN A 218 10.22 -5.50 -43.42
C GLN A 218 10.96 -6.84 -43.48
N ALA A 219 11.25 -7.45 -42.34
CA ALA A 219 11.90 -8.76 -42.25
C ALA A 219 11.04 -9.88 -42.88
N ARG A 220 9.71 -9.74 -42.84
CA ARG A 220 8.78 -10.65 -43.54
C ARG A 220 8.87 -10.48 -45.05
N ARG A 221 8.96 -9.25 -45.56
CA ARG A 221 9.11 -8.96 -47.00
C ARG A 221 10.45 -9.42 -47.56
N SER A 222 11.53 -9.31 -46.79
CA SER A 222 12.87 -9.75 -47.18
C SER A 222 13.14 -11.25 -46.93
N ALA A 223 12.17 -11.98 -46.36
CA ALA A 223 12.30 -13.38 -45.94
C ALA A 223 13.46 -13.64 -44.95
N ASP A 224 13.83 -12.64 -44.13
CA ASP A 224 14.86 -12.78 -43.10
C ASP A 224 14.30 -13.46 -41.84
N ILE A 225 14.40 -14.78 -41.82
CA ILE A 225 13.92 -15.62 -40.70
C ILE A 225 14.70 -15.34 -39.40
N LYS A 226 15.97 -14.96 -39.49
CA LYS A 226 16.79 -14.70 -38.30
C LYS A 226 16.34 -13.40 -37.64
N ALA A 227 16.16 -12.34 -38.43
CA ALA A 227 15.61 -11.07 -37.95
C ALA A 227 14.22 -11.25 -37.33
N GLN A 228 13.33 -12.01 -37.99
CA GLN A 228 12.00 -12.31 -37.44
C GLN A 228 12.07 -12.98 -36.05
N ARG A 229 12.95 -13.97 -35.86
CA ARG A 229 13.11 -14.64 -34.56
C ARG A 229 13.60 -13.68 -33.47
N THR A 230 14.59 -12.85 -33.78
CA THR A 230 15.12 -11.85 -32.84
C THR A 230 14.06 -10.80 -32.47
N LEU A 231 13.32 -10.30 -33.46
CA LEU A 231 12.22 -9.35 -33.25
C LEU A 231 11.09 -9.95 -32.41
N THR A 232 10.72 -11.22 -32.63
CA THR A 232 9.73 -11.91 -31.78
C THR A 232 10.19 -12.02 -30.32
N GLN A 233 11.46 -12.36 -30.08
CA GLN A 233 12.00 -12.42 -28.72
C GLN A 233 11.98 -11.03 -28.05
N ARG A 234 12.37 -9.99 -28.79
CA ARG A 234 12.33 -8.61 -28.29
C ARG A 234 10.90 -8.14 -28.00
N ASN A 235 9.97 -8.41 -28.91
CA ASN A 235 8.54 -8.12 -28.73
C ASN A 235 8.00 -8.77 -27.46
N ASN A 236 8.30 -10.06 -27.23
CA ASN A 236 7.85 -10.76 -26.02
C ASN A 236 8.40 -10.11 -24.74
N SER A 237 9.67 -9.69 -24.74
CA SER A 237 10.28 -8.97 -23.62
C SER A 237 9.60 -7.62 -23.36
N LEU A 238 9.31 -6.86 -24.41
CA LEU A 238 8.65 -5.56 -24.28
C LEU A 238 7.20 -5.68 -23.84
N VAL A 239 6.47 -6.71 -24.28
CA VAL A 239 5.11 -6.98 -23.80
C VAL A 239 5.11 -7.24 -22.29
N GLN A 240 6.09 -7.98 -21.77
CA GLN A 240 6.23 -8.18 -20.31
C GLN A 240 6.55 -6.86 -19.58
N GLN A 241 7.43 -6.03 -20.16
CA GLN A 241 7.73 -4.70 -19.60
C GLN A 241 6.50 -3.78 -19.61
N ALA A 242 5.74 -3.77 -20.71
CA ALA A 242 4.51 -2.98 -20.84
C ALA A 242 3.48 -3.37 -19.79
N GLN A 243 3.35 -4.66 -19.47
CA GLN A 243 2.48 -5.12 -18.38
C GLN A 243 2.92 -4.58 -17.02
N SER A 244 4.22 -4.65 -16.70
CA SER A 244 4.74 -4.10 -15.44
C SER A 244 4.55 -2.59 -15.35
N ILE A 245 4.83 -1.86 -16.43
CA ILE A 245 4.68 -0.40 -16.47
C ILE A 245 3.20 -0.03 -16.34
N SER A 246 2.29 -0.74 -17.02
CA SER A 246 0.84 -0.52 -16.88
C SER A 246 0.38 -0.69 -15.43
N GLN A 247 0.87 -1.73 -14.72
CA GLN A 247 0.58 -1.91 -13.30
C GLN A 247 1.09 -0.75 -12.43
N ASN A 248 2.29 -0.25 -12.71
CA ASN A 248 2.85 0.90 -11.99
C ASN A 248 2.07 2.18 -12.27
N ILE A 249 1.75 2.48 -13.53
CA ILE A 249 0.90 3.63 -13.90
C ILE A 249 -0.44 3.56 -13.19
N MET A 250 -1.08 2.38 -13.14
CA MET A 250 -2.36 2.25 -12.44
C MET A 250 -2.23 2.51 -10.93
N ARG A 251 -1.10 2.16 -10.32
CA ARG A 251 -0.79 2.46 -8.92
C ARG A 251 -0.59 3.96 -8.70
N GLU A 252 0.26 4.60 -9.51
CA GLU A 252 0.53 6.04 -9.35
C GLU A 252 -0.71 6.87 -9.69
N ARG A 253 -1.49 6.48 -10.70
CA ARG A 253 -2.82 7.04 -10.98
C ARG A 253 -3.75 6.93 -9.78
N GLN A 254 -3.79 5.78 -9.11
CA GLN A 254 -4.59 5.61 -7.90
C GLN A 254 -4.13 6.57 -6.79
N ALA A 255 -2.82 6.77 -6.63
CA ALA A 255 -2.28 7.73 -5.67
C ALA A 255 -2.72 9.17 -5.99
N ILE A 256 -2.69 9.58 -7.26
CA ILE A 256 -3.19 10.89 -7.69
C ILE A 256 -4.69 11.06 -7.40
N ILE A 257 -5.51 10.02 -7.60
CA ILE A 257 -6.93 10.06 -7.24
C ILE A 257 -7.13 10.25 -5.74
N ILE A 258 -6.31 9.60 -4.90
CA ILE A 258 -6.36 9.80 -3.44
C ILE A 258 -6.02 11.25 -3.10
N VAL A 259 -4.95 11.80 -3.68
CA VAL A 259 -4.55 13.21 -3.46
C VAL A 259 -5.68 14.16 -3.88
N GLN A 260 -6.25 13.94 -5.07
CA GLN A 260 -7.39 14.71 -5.57
C GLN A 260 -8.61 14.63 -4.64
N TYR A 261 -8.97 13.42 -4.19
CA TYR A 261 -10.06 13.21 -3.24
C TYR A 261 -9.86 14.05 -1.98
N VAL A 262 -8.63 14.06 -1.45
CA VAL A 262 -8.31 14.80 -0.24
C VAL A 262 -8.36 16.31 -0.46
N TYR A 263 -7.91 16.85 -1.60
CA TYR A 263 -8.10 18.27 -1.94
C TYR A 263 -9.58 18.65 -1.90
N PHE A 264 -10.45 17.87 -2.54
CA PHE A 264 -11.90 18.10 -2.47
C PHE A 264 -12.44 17.99 -1.04
N LYS A 265 -11.99 17.01 -0.26
CA LYS A 265 -12.44 16.86 1.14
C LYS A 265 -11.98 18.02 2.03
N ALA A 266 -10.80 18.57 1.78
CA ALA A 266 -10.26 19.71 2.50
C ALA A 266 -10.84 21.05 2.04
N GLY A 267 -11.56 21.08 0.90
CA GLY A 267 -12.23 22.28 0.36
C GLY A 267 -11.44 23.03 -0.71
N ASP A 268 -10.35 22.45 -1.21
CA ASP A 268 -9.53 23.02 -2.29
C ASP A 268 -9.94 22.42 -3.65
N ASP A 269 -11.11 22.82 -4.12
CA ASP A 269 -11.67 22.33 -5.38
C ASP A 269 -10.85 22.79 -6.59
N GLU A 270 -10.23 23.98 -6.51
CA GLU A 270 -9.38 24.52 -7.56
C GLU A 270 -8.18 23.60 -7.81
N GLN A 271 -7.45 23.23 -6.76
CA GLN A 271 -6.29 22.35 -6.89
C GLN A 271 -6.70 20.92 -7.29
N GLY A 272 -7.82 20.42 -6.78
CA GLY A 272 -8.36 19.11 -7.17
C GLY A 272 -8.75 19.03 -8.65
N LEU A 273 -9.33 20.09 -9.21
CA LEU A 273 -9.68 20.18 -10.63
C LEU A 273 -8.45 20.39 -11.51
N LYS A 274 -7.53 21.25 -11.09
CA LYS A 274 -6.25 21.47 -11.79
C LYS A 274 -5.46 20.17 -11.95
N LEU A 275 -5.36 19.39 -10.88
CA LEU A 275 -4.70 18.08 -10.91
C LEU A 275 -5.38 17.11 -11.89
N ALA A 276 -6.71 17.18 -12.01
CA ALA A 276 -7.48 16.43 -13.01
C ALA A 276 -7.10 16.81 -14.43
N GLU A 277 -7.10 18.11 -14.72
CA GLU A 277 -6.82 18.66 -16.04
C GLU A 277 -5.40 18.28 -16.49
N GLU A 278 -4.40 18.54 -15.67
CA GLU A 278 -2.99 18.29 -15.99
C GLU A 278 -2.71 16.79 -16.16
N THR A 279 -3.26 15.94 -15.30
CA THR A 279 -3.07 14.48 -15.39
C THR A 279 -3.79 13.90 -16.61
N ASN A 280 -5.03 14.32 -16.87
CA ASN A 280 -5.81 13.77 -17.97
C ASN A 280 -5.30 14.23 -19.34
N ALA A 281 -4.73 15.44 -19.44
CA ALA A 281 -4.06 15.90 -20.67
C ALA A 281 -2.93 14.96 -21.09
N LYS A 282 -2.20 14.35 -20.13
CA LYS A 282 -1.17 13.35 -20.43
C LYS A 282 -1.76 12.04 -20.94
N PHE A 283 -2.88 11.61 -20.38
CA PHE A 283 -3.50 10.33 -20.73
C PHE A 283 -4.35 10.39 -22.00
N GLU A 284 -4.66 11.58 -22.51
CA GLU A 284 -5.44 11.77 -23.72
C GLU A 284 -4.84 11.01 -24.92
N GLY A 285 -5.68 10.26 -25.64
CA GLY A 285 -5.24 9.42 -26.76
C GLY A 285 -4.55 8.11 -26.36
N THR A 286 -4.41 7.81 -25.06
CA THR A 286 -3.89 6.53 -24.57
C THR A 286 -5.01 5.58 -24.11
N GLN A 287 -4.65 4.34 -23.75
CA GLN A 287 -5.59 3.38 -23.13
C GLN A 287 -5.66 3.53 -21.60
N ILE A 288 -4.92 4.47 -21.01
CA ILE A 288 -4.90 4.68 -19.56
C ILE A 288 -6.20 5.38 -19.17
N PRO A 289 -6.96 4.85 -18.19
CA PRO A 289 -8.19 5.50 -17.75
C PRO A 289 -7.92 6.90 -17.19
N LEU A 290 -8.79 7.86 -17.50
CA LEU A 290 -8.72 9.21 -16.94
C LEU A 290 -9.03 9.21 -15.43
N ILE A 291 -8.50 10.18 -14.69
CA ILE A 291 -8.90 10.46 -13.31
C ILE A 291 -10.18 11.32 -13.28
N PRO A 292 -10.95 11.33 -12.17
CA PRO A 292 -12.19 12.08 -12.04
C PRO A 292 -12.05 13.55 -12.42
N THR A 293 -13.02 14.08 -13.16
CA THR A 293 -13.00 15.49 -13.64
C THR A 293 -13.81 16.43 -12.76
N ASN A 294 -14.44 15.92 -11.71
CA ASN A 294 -15.26 16.71 -10.80
C ASN A 294 -15.25 16.10 -9.38
N ARG A 295 -15.68 16.93 -8.42
CA ARG A 295 -15.78 16.58 -7.00
C ARG A 295 -16.62 15.32 -6.75
N GLU A 296 -17.83 15.25 -7.30
CA GLU A 296 -18.76 14.16 -7.00
C GLU A 296 -18.20 12.79 -7.40
N GLU A 297 -17.61 12.72 -8.59
CA GLU A 297 -16.97 11.51 -9.07
C GLU A 297 -15.72 11.16 -8.26
N SER A 298 -14.89 12.14 -7.93
CA SER A 298 -13.70 11.93 -7.10
C SER A 298 -14.07 11.37 -5.73
N ILE A 299 -15.08 11.97 -5.07
CA ILE A 299 -15.62 11.47 -3.81
C ILE A 299 -16.11 10.04 -3.96
N ARG A 300 -16.97 9.75 -4.95
CA ARG A 300 -17.50 8.40 -5.19
C ARG A 300 -16.40 7.34 -5.37
N ILE A 301 -15.36 7.64 -6.16
CA ILE A 301 -14.24 6.70 -6.38
C ILE A 301 -13.41 6.57 -5.11
N GLY A 302 -13.14 7.65 -4.39
CA GLY A 302 -12.43 7.59 -3.10
C GLY A 302 -13.12 6.67 -2.09
N ILE A 303 -14.46 6.67 -2.04
CA ILE A 303 -15.24 5.74 -1.21
C ILE A 303 -14.97 4.28 -1.61
N GLN A 304 -14.93 3.99 -2.91
CA GLN A 304 -14.63 2.64 -3.41
C GLN A 304 -13.21 2.18 -3.06
N TYR A 305 -12.28 3.14 -2.88
CA TYR A 305 -10.93 2.88 -2.38
C TYR A 305 -10.84 2.79 -0.85
N GLY A 306 -11.96 2.91 -0.13
CA GLY A 306 -11.98 2.84 1.34
C GLY A 306 -11.45 4.11 2.01
N LEU A 307 -11.52 5.26 1.34
CA LEU A 307 -11.06 6.55 1.89
C LEU A 307 -12.10 7.26 2.76
N ASN A 308 -13.26 6.64 3.04
CA ASN A 308 -14.29 7.22 3.90
C ASN A 308 -14.03 7.02 5.40
#